data_AF-A0AAD4WH01-F1
#
_entry.id   AF-A0AAD4WH01-F1
#
_cell.length_a   1.000
_cell.length_b   1.000
_cell.length_c   1.000
_cell.angle_alpha   90.00
_cell.angle_beta   90.00
_cell.angle_gamma   90.00
#
_symmetry.space_group_name_H-M   'P 1'
#
loop_
_entity.id
_entity.type
_entity.pdbx_description
1 polymer ?
#
loop_
_entity_poly.entity_id
_entity_poly.type
_entity_poly.pdbx_seq_one_letter_code
_entity_poly.pdbx_strand_id
1 'polypeptide(L)'
;MTWSLKLLKIWRVPGVLTAVRDSLGSLVSAVSLQAPGRVSFLATELYAMKIDLSFALDAVIVALVVESDSLLAVQLVTSDVECLALEGGLVDEIRNLLKSW
;
A
#
# COMPACT_ATOMS: atom_id res chain seq x y z
N MET A 1 5.70 -12.54 -28.33
CA MET A 1 4.83 -11.73 -27.46
C MET A 1 4.88 -12.33 -26.08
N THR A 2 5.80 -11.87 -25.25
CA THR A 2 6.02 -12.38 -23.89
C THR A 2 5.33 -11.44 -22.93
N TRP A 3 4.21 -11.88 -22.34
CA TRP A 3 3.54 -11.15 -21.26
C TRP A 3 4.46 -11.21 -20.04
N SER A 4 5.03 -10.06 -19.65
CA SER A 4 5.82 -9.96 -18.43
C SER A 4 4.88 -9.67 -17.27
N LEU A 5 4.55 -10.70 -16.50
CA LEU A 5 3.86 -10.59 -15.21
C LEU A 5 4.78 -9.84 -14.25
N LYS A 6 4.66 -8.51 -14.18
CA LYS A 6 5.35 -7.71 -13.17
C LYS A 6 4.64 -7.90 -11.83
N LEU A 7 5.06 -8.91 -11.07
CA LEU A 7 4.82 -8.95 -9.62
C LEU A 7 5.55 -7.77 -9.00
N LEU A 8 4.80 -6.83 -8.44
CA LEU A 8 5.37 -5.67 -7.80
C LEU A 8 5.38 -5.87 -6.28
N LYS A 9 6.52 -5.70 -5.61
CA LYS A 9 6.64 -5.80 -4.14
C LYS A 9 6.88 -4.43 -3.52
N ILE A 10 6.11 -4.07 -2.52
CA ILE A 10 6.22 -2.78 -1.82
C ILE A 10 6.94 -2.95 -0.47
N TRP A 11 8.07 -2.27 -0.26
CA TRP A 11 8.87 -2.30 0.98
C TRP A 11 8.97 -0.92 1.64
N ARG A 12 9.19 -0.88 2.97
CA ARG A 12 9.50 0.35 3.71
C ARG A 12 11.01 0.50 3.93
N VAL A 13 11.54 1.71 3.74
CA VAL A 13 12.90 2.10 4.13
C VAL A 13 12.76 3.31 5.08
N PRO A 14 13.53 3.45 6.17
CA PRO A 14 13.42 4.61 7.05
C PRO A 14 13.55 5.93 6.26
N GLY A 15 12.53 6.79 6.31
CA GLY A 15 12.48 8.02 5.51
C GLY A 15 11.96 7.86 4.08
N VAL A 16 11.56 6.66 3.66
CA VAL A 16 10.84 6.35 2.42
C VAL A 16 9.53 5.69 2.82
N LEU A 17 8.43 6.27 2.37
CA LEU A 17 7.12 5.77 2.72
C LEU A 17 6.90 4.42 2.03
N THR A 18 7.36 4.30 0.78
CA THR A 18 7.04 3.16 -0.07
C THR A 18 8.12 2.86 -1.11
N ALA A 19 8.38 1.59 -1.40
CA ALA A 19 9.42 1.15 -2.34
C ALA A 19 8.91 0.04 -3.23
N VAL A 20 8.75 0.33 -4.51
CA VAL A 20 8.22 -0.54 -5.56
C VAL A 20 9.35 -1.35 -6.19
N ARG A 21 9.26 -2.68 -6.12
CA ARG A 21 10.22 -3.62 -6.73
C ARG A 21 9.59 -4.46 -7.82
N ASP A 22 10.36 -4.85 -8.84
CA ASP A 22 9.91 -5.81 -9.85
C ASP A 22 9.92 -7.26 -9.33
N SER A 23 9.52 -8.20 -10.19
CA SER A 23 9.45 -9.63 -9.87
C SER A 23 10.82 -10.26 -9.58
N LEU A 24 11.91 -9.60 -9.97
CA LEU A 24 13.29 -10.02 -9.68
C LEU A 24 13.80 -9.39 -8.37
N GLY A 25 12.99 -8.56 -7.71
CA GLY A 25 13.33 -7.85 -6.49
C GLY A 25 14.10 -6.54 -6.70
N SER A 26 14.29 -6.11 -7.96
CA SER A 26 14.98 -4.86 -8.28
C SER A 26 14.11 -3.66 -7.93
N LEU A 27 14.67 -2.64 -7.28
CA LEU A 27 13.94 -1.40 -6.98
C LEU A 27 13.62 -0.66 -8.28
N VAL A 28 12.34 -0.47 -8.56
CA VAL A 28 11.83 0.24 -9.74
C VAL A 28 11.44 1.68 -9.39
N SER A 29 10.88 1.91 -8.21
CA SER A 29 10.52 3.25 -7.74
C SER A 29 10.50 3.30 -6.21
N ALA A 30 10.67 4.47 -5.64
CA ALA A 30 10.51 4.71 -4.21
C ALA A 30 9.92 6.09 -3.98
N VAL A 31 8.94 6.19 -3.10
CA VAL A 31 8.29 7.45 -2.74
C VAL A 31 8.48 7.71 -1.25
N SER A 32 8.98 8.90 -0.94
CA SER A 32 8.94 9.44 0.42
C SER A 32 7.91 10.55 0.48
N LEU A 33 6.95 10.41 1.38
CA LEU A 33 6.01 11.47 1.70
C LEU A 33 6.15 11.82 3.17
N GLN A 34 6.11 13.12 3.43
CA GLN A 34 5.97 13.62 4.79
C GLN A 34 4.57 13.26 5.30
N ALA A 35 4.50 12.57 6.44
CA ALA A 35 3.23 12.25 7.06
C ALA A 35 2.47 13.55 7.40
N PRO A 36 1.14 13.62 7.18
CA PRO A 36 0.35 14.80 7.53
C PRO A 36 0.24 14.95 9.05
N GLY A 37 1.15 15.71 9.66
CA GLY A 37 1.07 16.13 11.07
C GLY A 37 1.23 15.02 12.12
N ARG A 38 0.66 15.21 13.32
CA ARG A 38 0.66 14.23 14.43
C ARG A 38 -0.42 13.18 14.20
N VAL A 39 -0.21 12.28 13.25
CA VAL A 39 -1.05 11.10 13.02
C VAL A 39 -0.55 9.91 13.85
N SER A 40 -1.46 9.00 14.18
CA SER A 40 -1.11 7.73 14.83
C SER A 40 -0.18 6.91 13.92
N PHE A 41 0.61 5.99 14.50
CA PHE A 41 1.42 5.07 13.71
C PHE A 41 0.54 4.29 12.71
N LEU A 42 -0.60 3.78 13.18
CA LEU A 42 -1.57 3.08 12.34
C LEU A 42 -2.10 3.92 11.19
N ALA A 43 -2.52 5.17 11.46
CA ALA A 43 -3.00 6.07 10.42
C ALA A 43 -1.92 6.38 9.38
N THR A 44 -0.66 6.47 9.81
CA THR A 44 0.49 6.66 8.91
C THR A 44 0.69 5.44 8.00
N GLU A 45 0.60 4.24 8.55
CA GLU A 45 0.73 2.98 7.80
C GLU A 45 -0.42 2.78 6.80
N LEU A 46 -1.66 3.05 7.21
CA LEU A 46 -2.83 2.98 6.32
C LEU A 46 -2.75 4.05 5.22
N TYR A 47 -2.34 5.27 5.56
CA TYR A 47 -2.16 6.33 4.57
C TYR A 47 -1.09 5.97 3.53
N ALA A 48 0.03 5.38 3.98
CA ALA A 48 1.08 4.90 3.07
C ALA A 48 0.54 3.84 2.10
N MET A 49 -0.18 2.84 2.63
CA MET A 49 -0.79 1.79 1.83
C MET A 49 -1.78 2.35 0.78
N LYS A 50 -2.60 3.33 1.15
CA LYS A 50 -3.52 4.00 0.22
C LYS A 50 -2.77 4.65 -0.94
N ILE A 51 -1.71 5.43 -0.63
CA ILE A 51 -0.92 6.12 -1.65
C ILE A 51 -0.28 5.12 -2.61
N ASP A 52 0.25 4.02 -2.07
CA ASP A 52 0.85 2.96 -2.86
C ASP A 52 -0.09 2.28 -3.82
N LEU A 53 -1.25 1.90 -3.33
CA LEU A 53 -2.28 1.29 -4.15
C LEU A 53 -2.74 2.27 -5.25
N SER A 54 -2.95 3.55 -4.89
CA SER A 54 -3.31 4.57 -5.86
C SER A 54 -2.25 4.73 -6.95
N PHE A 55 -0.97 4.80 -6.57
CA PHE A 55 0.15 4.87 -7.51
C PHE A 55 0.21 3.63 -8.40
N ALA A 56 0.01 2.44 -7.84
CA ALA A 56 0.04 1.19 -8.61
C ALA A 56 -1.10 1.11 -9.63
N LEU A 57 -2.29 1.63 -9.31
CA LEU A 57 -3.39 1.77 -10.25
C LEU A 57 -3.06 2.76 -11.37
N ASP A 58 -2.56 3.94 -11.02
CA ASP A 58 -2.16 4.97 -12.00
C ASP A 58 -1.05 4.47 -12.92
N ALA A 59 -0.15 3.61 -12.42
CA ALA A 59 0.90 2.96 -13.18
C ALA A 59 0.43 1.73 -13.99
N VAL A 60 -0.86 1.39 -13.95
CA VAL A 60 -1.48 0.26 -14.68
C VAL A 60 -0.80 -1.08 -14.35
N ILE A 61 -0.49 -1.29 -13.07
CA ILE A 61 0.14 -2.51 -12.59
C ILE A 61 -0.92 -3.61 -12.46
N VAL A 62 -0.77 -4.68 -13.23
CA VAL A 62 -1.76 -5.78 -13.34
C VAL A 62 -1.66 -6.84 -12.24
N ALA A 63 -0.57 -6.88 -11.48
CA ALA A 63 -0.37 -7.83 -10.39
C ALA A 63 0.49 -7.20 -9.29
N LEU A 64 -0.02 -7.17 -8.06
CA LEU A 64 0.61 -6.45 -6.95
C LEU A 64 0.68 -7.33 -5.70
N VAL A 65 1.81 -7.24 -4.99
CA VAL A 65 1.98 -7.76 -3.63
C VAL A 65 2.30 -6.56 -2.73
N VAL A 66 1.39 -6.26 -1.80
CA VAL A 66 1.59 -5.23 -0.79
C VAL A 66 2.13 -5.88 0.47
N GLU A 67 3.27 -5.41 0.95
CA GLU A 67 3.86 -5.83 2.22
C GLU A 67 3.84 -4.64 3.19
N SER A 68 3.47 -4.88 4.45
CA SER A 68 3.48 -3.87 5.52
C SER A 68 4.07 -4.49 6.78
N ASP A 69 4.86 -3.72 7.53
CA ASP A 69 5.40 -4.11 8.84
C ASP A 69 4.36 -3.98 9.97
N SER A 70 3.20 -3.38 9.68
CA SER A 70 2.09 -3.20 10.60
C SER A 70 1.06 -4.30 10.46
N LEU A 71 1.17 -5.33 11.31
CA LEU A 71 0.21 -6.42 11.38
C LEU A 71 -1.23 -5.90 11.54
N LEU A 72 -1.42 -4.85 12.34
CA LEU A 72 -2.75 -4.27 12.58
C LEU A 72 -3.32 -3.61 11.32
N ALA A 73 -2.49 -2.91 10.54
CA ALA A 73 -2.93 -2.33 9.26
C ALA A 73 -3.36 -3.43 8.30
N VAL A 74 -2.55 -4.50 8.16
CA VAL A 74 -2.87 -5.67 7.33
C VAL A 74 -4.18 -6.32 7.78
N GLN A 75 -4.36 -6.56 9.07
CA GLN A 75 -5.58 -7.17 9.62
C GLN A 75 -6.82 -6.31 9.36
N LEU A 76 -6.72 -4.99 9.52
CA LEU A 76 -7.85 -4.10 9.26
C LEU A 76 -8.25 -4.14 7.79
N VAL A 77 -7.31 -3.99 6.86
CA VAL A 77 -7.65 -3.92 5.43
C VAL A 77 -8.08 -5.27 4.84
N THR A 78 -7.62 -6.39 5.42
CA THR A 78 -8.00 -7.75 4.96
C THR A 78 -9.24 -8.31 5.63
N SER A 79 -9.68 -7.72 6.75
CA SER A 79 -10.90 -8.12 7.42
C SER A 79 -12.14 -7.65 6.65
N ASP A 80 -13.18 -8.48 6.61
CA ASP A 80 -14.52 -8.10 6.11
C ASP A 80 -15.33 -7.28 7.13
N VAL A 81 -14.81 -7.11 8.35
CA VAL A 81 -15.50 -6.39 9.41
C VAL A 81 -15.31 -4.89 9.24
N GLU A 82 -16.41 -4.14 9.32
CA GLU A 82 -16.39 -2.67 9.29
C GLU A 82 -15.51 -2.11 10.41
N CYS A 83 -14.62 -1.17 10.06
CA CYS A 83 -13.73 -0.54 11.02
C CYS A 83 -14.39 0.73 11.58
N LEU A 84 -14.89 0.67 12.81
CA LEU A 84 -15.55 1.81 13.47
C LEU A 84 -14.59 2.80 14.14
N ALA A 85 -13.28 2.63 13.92
CA ALA A 85 -12.25 3.53 14.44
C ALA A 85 -12.14 4.81 13.61
N LEU A 86 -11.38 5.81 14.08
CA LEU A 86 -11.10 7.04 13.33
C LEU A 86 -10.45 6.75 11.97
N GLU A 87 -9.67 5.68 11.88
CA GLU A 87 -9.03 5.20 10.67
C GLU A 87 -9.98 4.49 9.69
N GLY A 88 -11.24 4.25 10.07
CA GLY A 88 -12.20 3.47 9.29
C GLY A 88 -12.38 3.95 7.85
N GLY A 89 -12.44 5.27 7.65
CA GLY A 89 -12.53 5.86 6.30
C GLY A 89 -11.32 5.50 5.42
N LEU A 90 -10.10 5.49 5.97
CA LEU A 90 -8.91 5.07 5.23
C LEU A 90 -8.95 3.57 4.91
N VAL A 91 -9.40 2.75 5.87
CA VAL A 91 -9.55 1.30 5.68
C VAL A 91 -10.51 1.00 4.53
N ASP A 92 -11.65 1.70 4.47
CA ASP A 92 -12.64 1.48 3.42
C ASP A 92 -12.16 1.96 2.05
N GLU A 93 -11.44 3.09 1.99
CA GLU A 93 -10.78 3.53 0.76
C GLU A 93 -9.77 2.49 0.25
N ILE A 94 -8.92 1.95 1.13
CA ILE A 94 -7.94 0.92 0.78
C ILE A 94 -8.63 -0.35 0.28
N ARG A 95 -9.65 -0.83 0.99
CA ARG A 95 -10.44 -2.00 0.57
C ARG A 95 -11.08 -1.80 -0.79
N ASN A 96 -11.57 -0.59 -1.07
CA ASN A 96 -12.14 -0.27 -2.38
C ASN A 96 -11.08 -0.23 -3.48
N LEU A 97 -9.87 0.29 -3.20
CA LEU A 97 -8.75 0.22 -4.14
C LEU A 97 -8.40 -1.25 -4.44
N LEU A 98 -8.31 -2.09 -3.42
CA LEU A 98 -7.95 -3.51 -3.57
C LEU A 98 -8.92 -4.30 -4.47
N LYS A 99 -10.18 -3.88 -4.62
CA LYS A 99 -11.15 -4.49 -5.56
C LYS A 99 -10.82 -4.23 -7.04
N SER A 100 -9.83 -3.38 -7.32
CA SER A 100 -9.42 -3.04 -8.69
C SER A 100 -8.41 -4.03 -9.27
N TRP A 101 -7.91 -4.97 -8.46
CA TRP A 101 -7.08 -6.11 -8.87
C TRP A 101 -7.86 -7.41 -8.69
#